data_AF-A0A7H0H1X3-F1
#
_entry.id   AF-A0A7H0H1X3-F1
#
_cell.length_a   1.000
_cell.length_b   1.000
_cell.length_c   1.000
_cell.angle_alpha   90.00
_cell.angle_beta   90.00
_cell.angle_gamma   90.00
#
_symmetry.space_group_name_H-M   'P 1'
#
loop_
_entity.id
_entity.type
_entity.pdbx_description
1 polymer ?
#
loop_
_entity_poly.entity_id
_entity_poly.type
_entity_poly.pdbx_seq_one_letter_code
_entity_poly.pdbx_strand_id
1 'polypeptide(L)' 'MRAAIYARVSTRDNGQDNENQLRELWAFAARRGYTIHHEYIDNESGARADRA' A
#
# COMPACT_ATOMS: atom_id res chain seq x y z
N MET A 1 12.85 11.35 8.07
CA MET A 1 12.53 9.96 8.48
C MET A 1 12.28 9.14 7.22
N ARG A 2 12.74 7.88 7.16
CA ARG A 2 12.50 6.99 6.00
C ARG A 2 11.32 6.08 6.31
N ALA A 3 10.41 5.92 5.35
CA ALA A 3 9.21 5.09 5.50
C ALA A 3 9.02 4.17 4.28
N ALA A 4 8.31 3.07 4.46
CA ALA A 4 7.82 2.25 3.36
C ALA A 4 6.28 2.26 3.40
N ILE A 5 5.66 2.16 2.23
CA ILE A 5 4.21 2.06 2.07
C ILE A 5 3.86 0.62 1.75
N TYR A 6 2.85 0.08 2.42
CA TYR A 6 2.26 -1.21 2.08
C TYR A 6 0.77 -1.01 1.84
N ALA A 7 0.30 -1.36 0.64
CA ALA A 7 -1.11 -1.26 0.24
C ALA A 7 -1.60 -2.62 -0.25
N ARG A 8 -2.85 -2.97 0.08
CA ARG A 8 -3.44 -4.25 -0.30
C ARG A 8 -4.93 -4.16 -0.59
N VAL A 9 -5.36 -4.91 -1.60
CA VAL A 9 -6.77 -5.26 -1.85
C VAL A 9 -6.94 -6.78 -1.86
N SER A 10 -7.99 -7.29 -1.23
CA SER A 10 -8.22 -8.73 -1.09
C SER A 10 -9.07 -9.34 -2.21
N THR A 11 -9.56 -8.53 -3.15
CA THR A 11 -10.43 -8.96 -4.26
C THR A 11 -9.92 -8.37 -5.56
N ARG A 12 -9.49 -9.24 -6.47
CA ARG A 12 -8.94 -8.86 -7.78
C ARG A 12 -10.01 -8.45 -8.80
N ASP A 13 -11.25 -8.90 -8.61
CA ASP A 13 -12.28 -8.88 -9.67
C ASP A 13 -13.43 -7.87 -9.45
N ASN A 14 -13.42 -7.10 -8.34
CA ASN A 14 -14.50 -6.16 -7.98
C ASN A 14 -14.12 -4.67 -8.17
N GLY A 15 -13.13 -4.36 -9.01
CA GLY A 15 -12.71 -2.98 -9.27
C GLY A 15 -12.11 -2.26 -8.06
N GLN A 16 -11.62 -3.00 -7.07
CA GLN A 16 -10.87 -2.43 -5.96
C GLN A 16 -9.42 -2.24 -6.40
N ASP A 17 -8.96 -1.00 -6.43
CA ASP A 17 -7.56 -0.64 -6.65
C ASP A 17 -6.88 -0.21 -5.34
N ASN A 18 -5.55 -0.21 -5.36
CA ASN A 18 -4.72 0.31 -4.28
C ASN A 18 -4.44 1.82 -4.44
N GLU A 19 -4.84 2.46 -5.55
CA GLU A 19 -4.45 3.83 -5.90
C GLU A 19 -4.96 4.85 -4.88
N ASN A 20 -6.22 4.71 -4.44
CA ASN A 20 -6.75 5.62 -3.44
C ASN A 20 -5.99 5.51 -2.10
N GLN A 21 -5.60 4.29 -1.70
CA GLN A 21 -4.81 4.07 -0.48
C GLN A 21 -3.41 4.68 -0.62
N LEU A 22 -2.73 4.43 -1.74
CA LEU A 22 -1.39 4.93 -2.02
C LEU A 22 -1.37 6.46 -2.04
N ARG A 23 -2.36 7.08 -2.69
CA ARG A 23 -2.47 8.54 -2.78
C ARG A 23 -2.56 9.21 -1.42
N GLU A 24 -3.38 8.70 -0.52
CA GLU A 24 -3.51 9.24 0.85
C GLU A 24 -2.23 9.02 1.67
N LEU A 25 -1.59 7.86 1.53
CA LEU A 25 -0.34 7.55 2.24
C LEU A 25 0.84 8.42 1.75
N TRP A 26 0.93 8.69 0.45
CA TRP A 26 1.88 9.63 -0.11
C TRP A 26 1.63 11.05 0.40
N ALA A 27 0.39 11.52 0.39
CA ALA A 27 0.04 12.84 0.89
C ALA A 27 0.39 12.98 2.39
N PHE A 28 0.15 11.95 3.18
CA PHE A 28 0.55 11.91 4.58
C PHE A 28 2.07 11.98 4.75
N ALA A 29 2.81 11.12 4.04
CA ALA A 29 4.26 11.08 4.09
C ALA A 29 4.90 12.42 3.69
N ALA A 30 4.39 13.05 2.63
CA ALA A 30 4.83 14.37 2.19
C ALA A 30 4.59 15.44 3.24
N ARG A 31 3.38 15.49 3.85
CA ARG A 31 3.06 16.45 4.94
C ARG A 31 3.93 16.26 6.18
N ARG A 32 4.47 15.06 6.39
CA ARG A 32 5.34 14.72 7.53
C ARG A 32 6.83 14.81 7.20
N GLY A 33 7.20 15.11 5.95
CA GLY A 33 8.61 15.16 5.51
C GLY A 33 9.27 13.78 5.51
N TYR A 34 8.51 12.72 5.25
CA TYR A 34 9.03 11.37 5.16
C TYR A 34 9.54 11.09 3.75
N THR A 35 10.70 10.45 3.67
CA THR A 35 11.23 9.92 2.41
C THR A 35 10.72 8.50 2.25
N ILE A 36 9.86 8.27 1.26
CA ILE A 36 9.41 6.93 0.91
C ILE A 36 10.58 6.17 0.26
N HIS A 37 10.95 5.03 0.84
CA HIS A 37 12.03 4.19 0.34
C HIS A 37 11.53 3.08 -0.59
N HIS A 38 10.35 2.51 -0.30
CA HIS A 38 9.77 1.43 -1.09
C HIS A 38 8.25 1.36 -0.90
N GLU A 39 7.58 0.84 -1.92
CA GLU A 39 6.14 0.61 -1.96
C GLU A 39 5.88 -0.87 -2.24
N TYR A 40 5.18 -1.53 -1.34
CA TYR A 40 4.80 -2.92 -1.44
C TYR A 40 3.30 -2.99 -1.72
N ILE A 41 2.94 -3.47 -2.91
CA ILE A 41 1.55 -3.52 -3.36
C ILE A 41 1.14 -4.98 -3.50
N ASP A 42 0.06 -5.34 -2.81
CA ASP A 42 -0.45 -6.70 -2.74
C ASP A 42 -1.90 -6.75 -3.23
N ASN A 43 -2.26 -7.80 -3.96
CA ASN A 43 -3.62 -7.99 -4.46
C ASN A 43 -4.23 -9.31 -3.95
N GLU A 44 -3.63 -9.91 -2.91
CA GLU A 44 -4.06 -11.19 -2.36
C GLU A 44 -4.94 -11.07 -1.11
N SER A 45 -5.85 -12.04 -0.94
CA SER A 45 -6.68 -12.14 0.25
C SER A 45 -5.83 -12.49 1.48
N GLY A 46 -5.97 -11.73 2.57
CA GLY A 46 -5.19 -11.92 3.80
C GLY A 46 -5.47 -13.19 4.60
N ALA A 47 -6.20 -14.15 4.03
CA ALA A 47 -6.53 -15.43 4.68
C ALA A 47 -5.34 -16.41 4.70
N ARG A 48 -4.24 -16.13 3.99
CA ARG A 48 -3.02 -16.93 4.04
C ARG A 48 -1.84 -16.05 4.46
N ALA A 49 -1.05 -16.55 5.41
CA ALA A 49 0.14 -15.87 5.92
C ALA A 49 1.38 -16.06 5.03
N ASP A 50 1.22 -16.80 3.92
CA ASP A 50 2.30 -17.08 2.99
C ASP A 50 2.55 -15.87 2.09
N ARG A 51 3.78 -15.36 2.09
CA ARG A 51 4.22 -14.26 1.22
C ARG A 51 5.65 -14.58 0.79
N ALA A 52 5.82 -15.10 -0.43
CA ALA A 52 7.10 -15.49 -1.03
C ALA A 52 7.68 -14.36 -1.89
#